data_AF-A0A970C2V4-F1
#
_entry.id   AF-A0A970C2V4-F1
#
_cell.length_a   1.000
_cell.length_b   1.000
_cell.length_c   1.000
_cell.angle_alpha   90.00
_cell.angle_beta   90.00
_cell.angle_gamma   90.00
#
_symmetry.space_group_name_H-M   'P 1'
#
loop_
_entity.id
_entity.type
_entity.pdbx_description
1 polymer ?
#
loop_
_entity_poly.entity_id
_entity_poly.type
_entity_poly.pdbx_seq_one_letter_code
_entity_poly.pdbx_strand_id
1 'polypeptide(L)'
;MKPMRTLLLALTTMVLVASAASAQGREGEGDGVDRLRPARRPDAGGRREGRGRRDPGGQATRPGRGDQPAQPPAPRLEQVLRQLDLNERQRVQIDRILREAREQGRQQRTEAAEALRQAAEALRQARRNGDEEAAEQARQRLQALREGQQQTLQNLRRQIAAVLTPEQRERLDRLMGPGGRFDAFLQAVRAIELQPAQQRQIRQIAAEADAGARTRTSDEEKARTYRQAHAEIMDLLTEEQKDALRRQVAQQERRREMQGVFADLDLTAEQRQSVERIQAEVREQVASTDSPEARREALRQGQRRIITEVLTDEQRLQLRRQMRDRFGPGAGPEDRPAPREGRREGQRGPREGGRGDRGPRGGDQPVPPAP
;
A
#
# COMPACT_ATOMS: atom_id res chain seq x y z
N MET A 1 42.07 -7.19 -48.44
CA MET A 1 40.61 -7.21 -48.14
C MET A 1 40.49 -7.43 -46.64
N LYS A 2 40.17 -6.38 -45.88
CA LYS A 2 40.23 -6.30 -44.41
C LYS A 2 38.80 -6.23 -43.81
N PRO A 3 38.62 -6.59 -42.54
CA PRO A 3 37.35 -7.00 -41.95
C PRO A 3 36.59 -5.83 -41.30
N MET A 4 35.26 -5.93 -41.19
CA MET A 4 34.45 -5.11 -40.30
C MET A 4 33.60 -5.99 -39.39
N ARG A 5 34.07 -6.16 -38.15
CA ARG A 5 33.35 -6.66 -36.97
C ARG A 5 33.73 -5.75 -35.80
N THR A 6 33.02 -4.64 -35.63
CA THR A 6 33.05 -3.87 -34.37
C THR A 6 31.86 -2.93 -34.31
N LEU A 7 31.03 -3.08 -33.26
CA LEU A 7 30.27 -2.06 -32.52
C LEU A 7 28.90 -2.58 -32.07
N LEU A 8 28.88 -3.20 -30.89
CA LEU A 8 27.65 -3.35 -30.12
C LEU A 8 28.02 -3.41 -28.62
N LEU A 9 28.25 -2.25 -27.98
CA LEU A 9 28.23 -2.12 -26.52
C LEU A 9 28.28 -0.65 -26.08
N ALA A 10 27.53 -0.38 -24.99
CA ALA A 10 27.48 0.83 -24.18
C ALA A 10 26.66 2.04 -24.70
N LEU A 11 25.37 2.06 -24.36
CA LEU A 11 24.61 3.31 -24.19
C LEU A 11 24.18 3.38 -22.72
N THR A 12 25.14 3.81 -21.91
CA THR A 12 24.99 4.05 -20.47
C THR A 12 24.39 5.43 -20.26
N THR A 13 23.38 5.47 -19.41
CA THR A 13 22.60 6.60 -18.94
C THR A 13 23.46 7.78 -18.47
N MET A 14 23.23 8.96 -19.03
CA MET A 14 23.65 10.24 -18.44
C MET A 14 22.46 11.20 -18.48
N VAL A 15 21.61 11.13 -17.45
CA VAL A 15 20.61 12.18 -17.17
C VAL A 15 21.35 13.31 -16.45
N LEU A 16 21.70 14.33 -17.22
CA LEU A 16 22.28 15.56 -16.71
C LEU A 16 21.15 16.42 -16.13
N VAL A 17 21.22 16.71 -14.84
CA VAL A 17 20.37 17.70 -14.17
C VAL A 17 20.89 19.09 -14.56
N ALA A 18 20.13 19.80 -15.39
CA ALA A 18 20.26 21.24 -15.56
C ALA A 18 19.02 21.91 -14.95
N SER A 19 19.17 22.37 -13.71
CA SER A 19 18.24 23.31 -13.07
C SER A 19 18.95 24.66 -13.00
N ALA A 20 18.57 25.59 -13.86
CA ALA A 20 18.89 27.01 -13.69
C ALA A 20 17.91 27.87 -14.50
N ALA A 21 17.49 28.97 -13.85
CA ALA A 21 16.89 30.17 -14.41
C ALA A 21 15.42 30.11 -14.86
N SER A 22 14.51 30.45 -13.94
CA SER A 22 13.32 31.28 -14.22
C SER A 22 12.75 31.84 -12.90
N ALA A 23 13.39 32.89 -12.38
CA ALA A 23 12.81 33.74 -11.35
C ALA A 23 13.26 35.18 -11.62
N GLN A 24 12.51 35.85 -12.49
CA GLN A 24 12.54 37.30 -12.66
C GLN A 24 11.11 37.81 -12.56
N GLY A 25 10.93 38.78 -11.67
CA GLY A 25 9.96 39.87 -11.83
C GLY A 25 8.54 39.59 -11.38
N ARG A 26 8.24 39.89 -10.12
CA ARG A 26 6.97 40.54 -9.75
C ARG A 26 7.14 41.32 -8.45
N GLU A 27 7.62 42.55 -8.61
CA GLU A 27 7.36 43.65 -7.69
C GLU A 27 5.99 44.25 -8.01
N GLY A 28 5.28 44.69 -6.97
CA GLY A 28 3.91 45.22 -7.01
C GLY A 28 3.27 44.94 -5.64
N GLU A 29 3.49 45.78 -4.62
CA GLU A 29 2.79 47.05 -4.41
C GLU A 29 1.32 46.83 -4.02
N GLY A 30 0.94 47.23 -2.80
CA GLY A 30 -0.46 47.26 -2.41
C GLY A 30 -0.74 47.08 -0.92
N ASP A 31 -0.72 48.22 -0.23
CA ASP A 31 -1.63 48.61 0.85
C ASP A 31 -1.69 47.82 2.16
N GLY A 32 -1.20 48.51 3.18
CA GLY A 32 -1.58 48.30 4.55
C GLY A 32 -3.07 48.54 4.75
N VAL A 33 -3.68 47.64 5.49
CA VAL A 33 -4.94 47.92 6.17
C VAL A 33 -4.79 47.43 7.60
N ASP A 34 -4.74 48.41 8.49
CA ASP A 34 -4.99 48.30 9.91
C ASP A 34 -6.14 47.32 10.18
N ARG A 35 -5.82 46.20 10.83
CA ARG A 35 -6.82 45.41 11.56
C ARG A 35 -6.47 45.39 13.03
N LEU A 36 -7.06 46.39 13.68
CA LEU A 36 -7.37 46.43 15.11
C LEU A 36 -7.68 45.03 15.65
N ARG A 37 -6.79 44.56 16.52
CA ARG A 37 -6.88 43.30 17.24
C ARG A 37 -7.52 43.61 18.61
N PRO A 38 -8.80 43.29 18.88
CA PRO A 38 -9.34 43.48 20.21
C PRO A 38 -8.80 42.44 21.19
N ALA A 39 -8.68 42.93 22.42
CA ALA A 39 -8.10 42.35 23.62
C ALA A 39 -8.46 40.89 23.91
N ARG A 40 -7.43 40.18 24.37
CA ARG A 40 -7.51 38.97 25.17
C ARG A 40 -8.39 39.21 26.40
N ARG A 41 -9.45 38.41 26.59
CA ARG A 41 -10.03 38.18 27.92
C ARG A 41 -9.17 37.15 28.66
N PRO A 42 -8.69 37.44 29.88
CA PRO A 42 -8.23 36.42 30.80
C PRO A 42 -9.44 35.95 31.60
N ASP A 43 -9.83 34.69 31.48
CA ASP A 43 -10.83 34.15 32.40
C ASP A 43 -10.50 32.74 32.89
N ALA A 44 -10.54 32.68 34.22
CA ALA A 44 -10.83 31.56 35.09
C ALA A 44 -10.14 30.21 34.84
N GLY A 45 -8.98 30.06 35.49
CA GLY A 45 -8.85 29.16 36.64
C GLY A 45 -9.70 27.89 36.67
N GLY A 46 -9.27 26.87 35.94
CA GLY A 46 -9.75 25.49 36.08
C GLY A 46 -8.61 24.56 36.51
N ARG A 47 -8.28 24.55 37.80
CA ARG A 47 -7.42 23.53 38.41
C ARG A 47 -8.10 22.16 38.26
N ARG A 48 -7.68 21.38 37.27
CA ARG A 48 -7.83 19.92 37.30
C ARG A 48 -6.48 19.29 37.62
N GLU A 49 -6.24 19.13 38.91
CA GLU A 49 -5.26 18.19 39.45
C GLU A 49 -5.73 16.76 39.14
N GLY A 50 -5.50 16.32 37.90
CA GLY A 50 -5.62 14.94 37.49
C GLY A 50 -4.23 14.30 37.44
N ARG A 51 -3.67 13.98 38.61
CA ARG A 51 -2.47 13.12 38.73
C ARG A 51 -2.80 11.73 38.21
N GLY A 52 -2.55 11.51 36.93
CA GLY A 52 -2.39 10.20 36.33
C GLY A 52 -1.05 10.18 35.60
N ARG A 53 0.04 9.97 36.33
CA ARG A 53 1.34 9.61 35.75
C ARG A 53 1.13 8.35 34.91
N ARG A 54 0.97 8.53 33.60
CA ARG A 54 1.15 7.44 32.64
C ARG A 54 2.65 7.20 32.57
N ASP A 55 3.04 6.02 33.02
CA ASP A 55 4.39 5.49 32.93
C ASP A 55 4.97 5.69 31.52
N PRO A 56 6.19 6.23 31.36
CA PRO A 56 6.98 6.08 30.16
C PRO A 56 7.61 4.67 30.14
N GLY A 57 6.80 3.64 30.39
CA GLY A 57 7.16 2.24 30.22
C GLY A 57 6.94 1.87 28.76
N GLY A 58 7.92 2.21 27.92
CA GLY A 58 7.93 1.88 26.51
C GLY A 58 7.61 0.40 26.31
N GLN A 59 6.43 0.13 25.74
CA GLN A 59 6.12 -1.20 25.23
C GLN A 59 7.24 -1.58 24.28
N ALA A 60 8.01 -2.60 24.69
CA ALA A 60 8.95 -3.28 23.84
C ALA A 60 8.22 -3.68 22.56
N THR A 61 8.46 -2.92 21.49
CA THR A 61 8.12 -3.30 20.13
C THR A 61 8.67 -4.70 19.92
N ARG A 62 7.79 -5.69 19.83
CA ARG A 62 8.16 -7.08 19.56
C ARG A 62 9.14 -7.12 18.38
N PRO A 63 10.34 -7.70 18.53
CA PRO A 63 11.19 -8.02 17.39
C PRO A 63 10.54 -9.18 16.62
N GLY A 64 10.52 -9.09 15.29
CA GLY A 64 10.19 -10.24 14.45
C GLY A 64 8.76 -10.28 13.89
N ARG A 65 8.41 -9.30 13.07
CA ARG A 65 7.68 -9.61 11.83
C ARG A 65 8.66 -9.30 10.71
N GLY A 66 9.59 -10.23 10.48
CA GLY A 66 10.69 -10.07 9.54
C GLY A 66 10.17 -9.66 8.17
N ASP A 67 10.79 -8.62 7.62
CA ASP A 67 11.33 -8.57 6.26
C ASP A 67 10.66 -9.50 5.24
N GLN A 68 9.35 -9.40 5.09
CA GLN A 68 8.69 -9.98 3.94
C GLN A 68 9.03 -9.09 2.74
N PRO A 69 9.61 -9.63 1.66
CA PRO A 69 9.85 -8.87 0.45
C PRO A 69 8.50 -8.29 0.00
N ALA A 70 8.49 -6.99 -0.30
CA ALA A 70 7.30 -6.32 -0.82
C ALA A 70 6.80 -7.12 -2.03
N GLN A 71 5.61 -7.69 -1.91
CA GLN A 71 5.04 -8.52 -2.98
C GLN A 71 4.96 -7.73 -4.28
N PRO A 72 5.14 -8.40 -5.43
CA PRO A 72 5.02 -7.74 -6.71
C PRO A 72 3.58 -7.21 -6.90
N PRO A 73 3.40 -5.99 -7.45
CA PRO A 73 2.08 -5.39 -7.70
C PRO A 73 1.25 -6.09 -8.81
N ALA A 74 1.63 -7.31 -9.21
CA ALA A 74 1.12 -8.02 -10.38
C ALA A 74 -0.30 -8.65 -10.28
N PRO A 75 -0.88 -9.03 -9.11
CA PRO A 75 -2.11 -9.83 -9.13
C PRO A 75 -3.31 -9.09 -9.75
N ARG A 76 -3.31 -7.74 -9.70
CA ARG A 76 -4.38 -6.95 -10.33
C ARG A 76 -4.31 -6.91 -11.85
N LEU A 77 -3.11 -6.83 -12.44
CA LEU A 77 -2.97 -6.70 -13.90
C LEU A 77 -3.40 -8.00 -14.60
N GLU A 78 -2.95 -9.16 -14.11
CA GLU A 78 -3.36 -10.45 -14.68
C GLU A 78 -4.87 -10.67 -14.59
N GLN A 79 -5.49 -10.31 -13.46
CA GLN A 79 -6.94 -10.39 -13.29
C GLN A 79 -7.69 -9.46 -14.24
N VAL A 80 -7.15 -8.26 -14.51
CA VAL A 80 -7.70 -7.32 -15.49
C VAL A 80 -7.58 -7.87 -16.91
N LEU A 81 -6.44 -8.45 -17.28
CA LEU A 81 -6.20 -9.00 -18.62
C LEU A 81 -7.14 -10.16 -18.95
N ARG A 82 -7.52 -10.98 -17.96
CA ARG A 82 -8.54 -12.03 -18.13
C ARG A 82 -9.92 -11.48 -18.53
N GLN A 83 -10.21 -10.22 -18.20
CA GLN A 83 -11.47 -9.56 -18.53
C GLN A 83 -11.46 -8.89 -19.91
N LEU A 84 -10.35 -8.88 -20.64
CA LEU A 84 -10.24 -8.18 -21.93
C LEU A 84 -10.58 -9.05 -23.15
N ASP A 85 -11.04 -10.28 -22.93
CA ASP A 85 -11.44 -11.21 -24.01
C ASP A 85 -10.34 -11.36 -25.08
N LEU A 86 -9.10 -11.53 -24.63
CA LEU A 86 -7.91 -11.57 -25.49
C LEU A 86 -7.95 -12.79 -26.43
N ASN A 87 -7.61 -12.59 -27.70
CA ASN A 87 -7.40 -13.69 -28.64
C ASN A 87 -6.06 -14.41 -28.36
N GLU A 88 -5.85 -15.59 -28.95
CA GLU A 88 -4.67 -16.43 -28.69
C GLU A 88 -3.36 -15.72 -29.02
N ARG A 89 -3.29 -14.99 -30.14
CA ARG A 89 -2.09 -14.23 -30.53
C ARG A 89 -1.75 -13.14 -29.51
N GLN A 90 -2.76 -12.40 -29.05
CA GLN A 90 -2.61 -11.36 -28.03
C GLN A 90 -2.16 -11.95 -26.69
N ARG A 91 -2.73 -13.09 -26.26
CA ARG A 91 -2.34 -13.79 -25.03
C ARG A 91 -0.85 -14.16 -25.06
N VAL A 92 -0.38 -14.79 -26.13
CA VAL A 92 1.04 -15.18 -26.27
C VAL A 92 1.97 -13.96 -26.22
N GLN A 93 1.61 -12.87 -26.89
CA GLN A 93 2.40 -11.63 -26.89
C GLN A 93 2.43 -10.97 -25.50
N ILE A 94 1.28 -10.86 -24.84
CA ILE A 94 1.18 -10.29 -23.49
C ILE A 94 1.92 -11.16 -22.48
N ASP A 95 1.84 -12.49 -22.57
CA ASP A 95 2.58 -13.40 -21.69
C ASP A 95 4.10 -13.26 -21.86
N ARG A 96 4.56 -12.99 -23.09
CA ARG A 96 5.98 -12.66 -23.34
C ARG A 96 6.36 -11.34 -22.67
N ILE A 97 5.58 -10.27 -22.88
CA ILE A 97 5.79 -8.96 -22.25
C ILE A 97 5.84 -9.10 -20.72
N LEU A 98 4.90 -9.83 -20.12
CA LEU A 98 4.83 -10.04 -18.67
C LEU A 98 6.03 -10.86 -18.15
N ARG A 99 6.50 -11.87 -18.90
CA ARG A 99 7.70 -12.63 -18.53
C ARG A 99 8.95 -11.77 -18.57
N GLU A 100 9.18 -11.04 -19.66
CA GLU A 100 10.31 -10.13 -19.82
C GLU A 100 10.33 -9.06 -18.72
N ALA A 101 9.17 -8.44 -18.45
CA ALA A 101 9.02 -7.48 -17.35
C ALA A 101 9.27 -8.10 -15.97
N ARG A 102 8.86 -9.36 -15.75
CA ARG A 102 9.17 -10.07 -14.50
C ARG A 102 10.66 -10.35 -14.37
N GLU A 103 11.33 -10.77 -15.43
CA GLU A 103 12.77 -11.06 -15.44
C GLU A 103 13.59 -9.79 -15.19
N GLN A 104 13.36 -8.73 -15.97
CA GLN A 104 13.99 -7.42 -15.80
C GLN A 104 13.73 -6.85 -14.41
N GLY A 105 12.50 -7.01 -13.91
CA GLY A 105 12.10 -6.45 -12.64
C GLY A 105 12.50 -7.27 -11.41
N ARG A 106 13.07 -8.48 -11.50
CA ARG A 106 13.34 -9.30 -10.29
C ARG A 106 14.37 -8.64 -9.37
N GLN A 107 15.54 -8.28 -9.90
CA GLN A 107 16.60 -7.62 -9.13
C GLN A 107 16.15 -6.22 -8.69
N GLN A 108 15.63 -5.43 -9.64
CA GLN A 108 15.11 -4.09 -9.38
C GLN A 108 14.02 -4.08 -8.28
N ARG A 109 13.16 -5.10 -8.22
CA ARG A 109 12.14 -5.20 -7.17
C ARG A 109 12.74 -5.48 -5.80
N THR A 110 13.74 -6.35 -5.70
CA THR A 110 14.41 -6.62 -4.42
C THR A 110 15.09 -5.35 -3.90
N GLU A 111 15.85 -4.68 -4.77
CA GLU A 111 16.54 -3.42 -4.44
C GLU A 111 15.56 -2.31 -4.09
N ALA A 112 14.50 -2.12 -4.89
CA ALA A 112 13.47 -1.12 -4.61
C ALA A 112 12.70 -1.43 -3.32
N ALA A 113 12.45 -2.71 -3.01
CA ALA A 113 11.79 -3.12 -1.77
C ALA A 113 12.68 -2.86 -0.55
N GLU A 114 13.99 -3.09 -0.65
CA GLU A 114 14.96 -2.73 0.38
C GLU A 114 15.05 -1.22 0.57
N ALA A 115 15.19 -0.46 -0.51
CA ALA A 115 15.23 1.00 -0.47
C ALA A 115 13.95 1.61 0.14
N LEU A 116 12.78 1.06 -0.20
CA LEU A 116 11.50 1.47 0.39
C LEU A 116 11.45 1.17 1.89
N ARG A 117 11.91 -0.01 2.32
CA ARG A 117 11.98 -0.38 3.74
C ARG A 117 12.88 0.58 4.52
N GLN A 118 14.09 0.83 4.01
CA GLN A 118 15.05 1.75 4.62
C GLN A 118 14.50 3.18 4.72
N ALA A 119 13.91 3.70 3.63
CA ALA A 119 13.34 5.04 3.65
C ALA A 119 12.13 5.16 4.61
N ALA A 120 11.30 4.11 4.70
CA ALA A 120 10.21 4.05 5.67
C ALA A 120 10.70 3.95 7.13
N GLU A 121 11.81 3.26 7.38
CA GLU A 121 12.47 3.19 8.68
C GLU A 121 13.07 4.53 9.09
N ALA A 122 13.81 5.18 8.19
CA ALA A 122 14.36 6.51 8.41
C ALA A 122 13.25 7.51 8.77
N LEU A 123 12.13 7.50 8.03
CA LEU A 123 10.99 8.37 8.33
C LEU A 123 10.40 8.09 9.72
N ARG A 124 10.29 6.81 10.13
CA ARG A 124 9.80 6.44 11.45
C ARG A 124 10.75 6.90 12.56
N GLN A 125 12.05 6.76 12.37
CA GLN A 125 13.07 7.18 13.33
C GLN A 125 13.12 8.70 13.46
N ALA A 126 13.18 9.42 12.34
CA ALA A 126 13.17 10.88 12.31
C ALA A 126 11.97 11.46 13.07
N ARG A 127 10.76 10.92 12.83
CA ARG A 127 9.54 11.30 13.56
C ARG A 127 9.61 11.01 15.06
N ARG A 128 10.26 9.91 15.48
CA ARG A 128 10.44 9.59 16.91
C ARG A 128 11.40 10.55 17.59
N ASN A 129 12.40 11.03 16.85
CA ASN A 129 13.44 11.92 17.35
C ASN A 129 13.07 13.40 17.23
N GLY A 130 11.97 13.73 16.55
CA GLY A 130 11.60 15.12 16.25
C GLY A 130 12.52 15.79 15.22
N ASP A 131 13.20 14.99 14.39
CA ASP A 131 14.11 15.46 13.34
C ASP A 131 13.34 15.68 12.04
N GLU A 132 12.86 16.91 11.84
CA GLU A 132 12.04 17.25 10.66
C GLU A 132 12.84 17.21 9.36
N GLU A 133 14.12 17.61 9.37
CA GLU A 133 14.96 17.57 8.16
C GLU A 133 15.17 16.13 7.67
N ALA A 134 15.52 15.21 8.59
CA ALA A 134 15.64 13.80 8.25
C ALA A 134 14.29 13.20 7.80
N ALA A 135 13.18 13.65 8.38
CA ALA A 135 11.85 13.20 7.98
C ALA A 135 11.50 13.68 6.57
N GLU A 136 11.84 14.90 6.18
CA GLU A 136 11.65 15.43 4.84
C GLU A 136 12.50 14.69 3.79
N GLN A 137 13.78 14.47 4.07
CA GLN A 137 14.66 13.69 3.19
C GLN A 137 14.12 12.27 2.98
N ALA A 138 13.64 11.62 4.05
CA ALA A 138 13.03 10.29 3.94
C ALA A 138 11.72 10.30 3.11
N ARG A 139 10.90 11.37 3.21
CA ARG A 139 9.70 11.55 2.37
C ARG A 139 10.06 11.70 0.90
N GLN A 140 11.06 12.53 0.57
CA GLN A 140 11.53 12.72 -0.80
C GLN A 140 12.04 11.42 -1.42
N ARG A 141 12.83 10.64 -0.66
CA ARG A 141 13.29 9.31 -1.11
C ARG A 141 12.12 8.35 -1.36
N LEU A 142 11.13 8.32 -0.46
CA LEU A 142 9.92 7.51 -0.67
C LEU A 142 9.14 7.95 -1.90
N GLN A 143 9.05 9.25 -2.17
CA GLN A 143 8.39 9.78 -3.36
C GLN A 143 9.11 9.35 -4.63
N ALA A 144 10.42 9.56 -4.72
CA ALA A 144 11.22 9.17 -5.89
C ALA A 144 11.14 7.66 -6.18
N LEU A 145 11.20 6.82 -5.13
CA LEU A 145 11.04 5.36 -5.28
C LEU A 145 9.65 4.98 -5.81
N ARG A 146 8.59 5.67 -5.39
CA ARG A 146 7.22 5.44 -5.89
C ARG A 146 7.07 5.90 -7.33
N GLU A 147 7.65 7.03 -7.70
CA GLU A 147 7.65 7.54 -9.08
C GLU A 147 8.36 6.57 -10.03
N GLY A 148 9.51 6.03 -9.61
CA GLY A 148 10.21 4.98 -10.36
C GLY A 148 9.34 3.73 -10.60
N GLN A 149 8.65 3.26 -9.57
CA GLN A 149 7.72 2.12 -9.70
C GLN A 149 6.53 2.44 -10.61
N GLN A 150 5.98 3.65 -10.53
CA GLN A 150 4.90 4.10 -11.41
C GLN A 150 5.37 4.14 -12.86
N GLN A 151 6.59 4.62 -13.13
CA GLN A 151 7.15 4.66 -14.48
C GLN A 151 7.30 3.25 -15.06
N THR A 152 7.80 2.28 -14.29
CA THR A 152 7.89 0.87 -14.72
C THR A 152 6.51 0.32 -15.09
N LEU A 153 5.49 0.59 -14.27
CA LEU A 153 4.12 0.16 -14.56
C LEU A 153 3.53 0.87 -15.79
N GLN A 154 3.82 2.16 -16.01
CA GLN A 154 3.38 2.89 -17.19
C GLN A 154 4.02 2.34 -18.47
N ASN A 155 5.31 2.01 -18.43
CA ASN A 155 6.01 1.38 -19.55
C ASN A 155 5.39 0.01 -19.89
N LEU A 156 5.12 -0.80 -18.87
CA LEU A 156 4.44 -2.09 -19.03
C LEU A 156 3.04 -1.92 -19.62
N ARG A 157 2.24 -0.97 -19.11
CA ARG A 157 0.91 -0.66 -19.65
C ARG A 157 0.99 -0.23 -21.12
N ARG A 158 1.98 0.58 -21.51
CA ARG A 158 2.19 1.01 -22.90
C ARG A 158 2.50 -0.17 -23.82
N GLN A 159 3.37 -1.09 -23.39
CA GLN A 159 3.70 -2.30 -24.15
C GLN A 159 2.47 -3.19 -24.34
N ILE A 160 1.68 -3.41 -23.29
CA ILE A 160 0.44 -4.19 -23.39
C ILE A 160 -0.56 -3.49 -24.31
N ALA A 161 -0.78 -2.18 -24.14
CA ALA A 161 -1.71 -1.42 -24.96
C ALA A 161 -1.38 -1.47 -26.46
N ALA A 162 -0.11 -1.64 -26.85
CA ALA A 162 0.28 -1.79 -28.25
C ALA A 162 -0.24 -3.09 -28.91
N VAL A 163 -0.58 -4.11 -28.12
CA VAL A 163 -1.11 -5.41 -28.58
C VAL A 163 -2.64 -5.45 -28.59
N LEU A 164 -3.28 -4.51 -27.90
CA LEU A 164 -4.73 -4.46 -27.70
C LEU A 164 -5.43 -3.68 -28.84
N THR A 165 -6.68 -4.06 -29.13
CA THR A 165 -7.56 -3.25 -30.00
C THR A 165 -7.91 -1.92 -29.32
N PRO A 166 -8.39 -0.90 -30.06
CA PRO A 166 -8.86 0.36 -29.47
C PRO A 166 -9.88 0.15 -28.33
N GLU A 167 -10.83 -0.76 -28.50
CA GLU A 167 -11.89 -1.06 -27.53
C GLU A 167 -11.31 -1.75 -26.28
N GLN A 168 -10.40 -2.70 -26.46
CA GLN A 168 -9.70 -3.35 -25.35
C GLN A 168 -8.80 -2.38 -24.58
N ARG A 169 -8.19 -1.39 -25.26
CA ARG A 169 -7.42 -0.33 -24.61
C ARG A 169 -8.32 0.57 -23.75
N GLU A 170 -9.48 0.97 -24.26
CA GLU A 170 -10.46 1.73 -23.47
C GLU A 170 -10.91 0.92 -22.25
N ARG A 171 -11.18 -0.38 -22.41
CA ARG A 171 -11.55 -1.27 -21.29
C ARG A 171 -10.41 -1.44 -20.28
N LEU A 172 -9.16 -1.56 -20.73
CA LEU A 172 -7.99 -1.60 -19.86
C LEU A 172 -7.83 -0.28 -19.08
N ASP A 173 -8.02 0.87 -19.74
CA ASP A 173 -7.97 2.18 -19.10
C ASP A 173 -9.12 2.38 -18.10
N ARG A 174 -10.32 1.90 -18.42
CA ARG A 174 -11.45 1.81 -17.48
C ARG A 174 -11.16 0.90 -16.29
N LEU A 175 -10.40 -0.18 -16.43
CA LEU A 175 -10.14 -1.10 -15.31
C LEU A 175 -8.99 -0.66 -14.41
N MET A 176 -7.97 0.01 -14.97
CA MET A 176 -6.73 0.33 -14.25
C MET A 176 -6.42 1.82 -14.15
N GLY A 177 -6.99 2.62 -15.04
CA GLY A 177 -6.76 4.04 -15.12
C GLY A 177 -7.64 4.84 -14.16
N PRO A 178 -7.59 6.18 -14.29
CA PRO A 178 -8.39 7.09 -13.49
C PRO A 178 -9.90 6.84 -13.61
N GLY A 179 -10.37 6.44 -14.81
CA GLY A 179 -11.78 6.15 -15.07
C GLY A 179 -12.34 5.03 -14.21
N GLY A 180 -11.57 3.96 -13.95
CA GLY A 180 -12.03 2.86 -13.09
C GLY A 180 -12.24 3.23 -11.64
N ARG A 181 -11.41 4.14 -11.13
CA ARG A 181 -11.59 4.68 -9.77
C ARG A 181 -12.86 5.52 -9.70
N PHE A 182 -13.12 6.31 -10.73
CA PHE A 182 -14.33 7.09 -10.84
C PHE A 182 -15.58 6.21 -10.99
N ASP A 183 -15.52 5.16 -11.82
CA ASP A 183 -16.61 4.18 -11.97
C ASP A 183 -16.92 3.47 -10.65
N ALA A 184 -15.89 3.08 -9.88
CA ALA A 184 -16.07 2.51 -8.55
C ALA A 184 -16.71 3.51 -7.56
N PHE A 185 -16.33 4.78 -7.64
CA PHE A 185 -16.98 5.85 -6.88
C PHE A 185 -18.45 6.02 -7.28
N LEU A 186 -18.76 6.09 -8.58
CA LEU A 186 -20.14 6.17 -9.07
C LEU A 186 -20.98 4.97 -8.64
N GLN A 187 -20.39 3.77 -8.62
CA GLN A 187 -21.06 2.57 -8.11
C GLN A 187 -21.40 2.72 -6.62
N ALA A 188 -20.50 3.26 -5.81
CA ALA A 188 -20.75 3.52 -4.40
C ALA A 188 -21.82 4.61 -4.20
N VAL A 189 -21.80 5.67 -5.01
CA VAL A 189 -22.81 6.74 -5.01
C VAL A 189 -24.19 6.21 -5.40
N ARG A 190 -24.30 5.32 -6.40
CA ARG A 190 -25.59 4.70 -6.77
C ARG A 190 -26.16 3.77 -5.69
N ALA A 191 -25.34 3.35 -4.73
CA ALA A 191 -25.77 2.46 -3.65
C ALA A 191 -26.32 3.22 -2.43
N ILE A 192 -26.29 4.55 -2.43
CA ILE A 192 -26.94 5.36 -1.38
C ILE A 192 -28.28 5.89 -1.89
N GLU A 193 -29.14 6.31 -0.97
CA GLU A 193 -30.43 6.91 -1.31
C GLU A 193 -30.24 8.31 -1.89
N LEU A 194 -30.63 8.48 -3.15
CA LEU A 194 -30.51 9.73 -3.91
C LEU A 194 -31.88 10.15 -4.44
N GLN A 195 -32.16 11.45 -4.40
CA GLN A 195 -33.35 11.99 -5.02
C GLN A 195 -33.31 11.85 -6.55
N PRO A 196 -34.45 11.67 -7.24
CA PRO A 196 -34.46 11.51 -8.70
C PRO A 196 -33.77 12.64 -9.47
N ALA A 197 -33.85 13.88 -8.95
CA ALA A 197 -33.14 15.04 -9.52
C ALA A 197 -31.61 14.92 -9.38
N GLN A 198 -31.11 14.58 -8.18
CA GLN A 198 -29.68 14.33 -7.93
C GLN A 198 -29.15 13.21 -8.83
N GLN A 199 -29.90 12.12 -8.99
CA GLN A 199 -29.51 11.01 -9.87
C GLN A 199 -29.38 11.42 -11.34
N ARG A 200 -30.19 12.38 -11.82
CA ARG A 200 -30.06 12.92 -13.19
C ARG A 200 -28.82 13.81 -13.31
N GLN A 201 -28.59 14.70 -12.35
CA GLN A 201 -27.40 15.57 -12.34
C GLN A 201 -26.10 14.77 -12.27
N ILE A 202 -26.03 13.77 -11.38
CA ILE A 202 -24.85 12.88 -11.27
C ILE A 202 -24.60 12.12 -12.58
N ARG A 203 -25.66 11.66 -13.26
CA ARG A 203 -25.54 11.00 -14.57
C ARG A 203 -25.00 11.96 -15.64
N GLN A 204 -25.44 13.21 -15.63
CA GLN A 204 -24.95 14.23 -16.55
C GLN A 204 -23.47 14.52 -16.30
N ILE A 205 -23.08 14.80 -15.05
CA ILE A 205 -21.67 15.06 -14.67
C ILE A 205 -20.79 13.87 -15.07
N ALA A 206 -21.23 12.64 -14.81
CA ALA A 206 -20.49 11.45 -15.21
C ALA A 206 -20.32 11.33 -16.74
N ALA A 207 -21.36 11.61 -17.52
CA ALA A 207 -21.31 11.56 -18.98
C ALA A 207 -20.37 12.64 -19.56
N GLU A 208 -20.41 13.85 -19.00
CA GLU A 208 -19.52 14.95 -19.37
C GLU A 208 -18.06 14.63 -19.00
N ALA A 209 -17.83 14.05 -17.83
CA ALA A 209 -16.49 13.62 -17.41
C ALA A 209 -15.92 12.54 -18.34
N ASP A 210 -16.73 11.56 -18.74
CA ASP A 210 -16.33 10.51 -19.68
C ASP A 210 -16.06 11.07 -21.09
N ALA A 211 -16.92 11.95 -21.61
CA ALA A 211 -16.69 12.62 -22.88
C ALA A 211 -15.40 13.48 -22.84
N GLY A 212 -15.22 14.23 -21.75
CA GLY A 212 -14.04 15.05 -21.52
C GLY A 212 -12.75 14.24 -21.35
N ALA A 213 -12.81 13.06 -20.73
CA ALA A 213 -11.64 12.20 -20.55
C ALA A 213 -11.22 11.49 -21.85
N ARG A 214 -12.18 11.14 -22.72
CA ARG A 214 -11.91 10.50 -24.02
C ARG A 214 -11.10 11.37 -24.99
N THR A 215 -11.20 12.69 -24.88
CA THR A 215 -10.44 13.63 -25.71
C THR A 215 -9.02 13.90 -25.20
N ARG A 216 -8.67 13.40 -24.00
CA ARG A 216 -7.34 13.61 -23.40
C ARG A 216 -6.39 12.48 -23.75
N THR A 217 -5.15 12.84 -24.03
CA THR A 217 -4.09 11.88 -24.38
C THR A 217 -3.29 11.42 -23.16
N SER A 218 -3.26 12.20 -22.07
CA SER A 218 -2.52 11.86 -20.86
C SER A 218 -3.42 11.34 -19.73
N ASP A 219 -2.91 10.35 -18.98
CA ASP A 219 -3.59 9.82 -17.79
C ASP A 219 -3.77 10.91 -16.71
N GLU A 220 -2.87 11.88 -16.64
CA GLU A 220 -2.96 12.96 -15.66
C GLU A 220 -4.12 13.91 -15.95
N GLU A 221 -4.31 14.32 -17.21
CA GLU A 221 -5.44 15.14 -17.60
C GLU A 221 -6.77 14.40 -17.43
N LYS A 222 -6.84 13.13 -17.81
CA LYS A 222 -8.00 12.28 -17.53
C LYS A 222 -8.30 12.25 -16.02
N ALA A 223 -7.27 12.06 -15.20
CA ALA A 223 -7.41 12.07 -13.75
C ALA A 223 -7.88 13.42 -13.21
N ARG A 224 -7.44 14.55 -13.79
CA ARG A 224 -7.94 15.88 -13.44
C ARG A 224 -9.44 16.01 -13.77
N THR A 225 -9.87 15.60 -14.97
CA THR A 225 -11.28 15.59 -15.37
C THR A 225 -12.14 14.79 -14.39
N TYR A 226 -11.75 13.56 -14.06
CA TYR A 226 -12.49 12.73 -13.11
C TYR A 226 -12.46 13.25 -11.67
N ARG A 227 -11.36 13.89 -11.23
CA ARG A 227 -11.31 14.54 -9.91
C ARG A 227 -12.26 15.73 -9.82
N GLN A 228 -12.36 16.51 -10.89
CA GLN A 228 -13.32 17.62 -10.94
C GLN A 228 -14.76 17.09 -10.88
N ALA A 229 -15.10 16.11 -11.71
CA ALA A 229 -16.41 15.47 -11.68
C ALA A 229 -16.75 14.84 -10.32
N HIS A 230 -15.76 14.24 -9.66
CA HIS A 230 -15.91 13.74 -8.29
C HIS A 230 -16.25 14.86 -7.30
N ALA A 231 -15.56 16.00 -7.36
CA ALA A 231 -15.83 17.15 -6.49
C ALA A 231 -17.25 17.70 -6.72
N GLU A 232 -17.65 17.91 -7.98
CA GLU A 232 -18.99 18.38 -8.32
C GLU A 232 -20.09 17.42 -7.83
N ILE A 233 -19.88 16.11 -7.96
CA ILE A 233 -20.82 15.10 -7.41
C ILE A 233 -20.88 15.20 -5.89
N MET A 234 -19.76 15.36 -5.21
CA MET A 234 -19.74 15.49 -3.74
C MET A 234 -20.47 16.74 -3.25
N ASP A 235 -20.41 17.84 -4.01
CA ASP A 235 -21.13 19.08 -3.68
C ASP A 235 -22.66 18.96 -3.85
N LEU A 236 -23.14 18.01 -4.66
CA LEU A 236 -24.58 17.71 -4.80
C LEU A 236 -25.16 16.87 -3.65
N LEU A 237 -24.31 16.23 -2.84
CA LEU A 237 -24.72 15.35 -1.75
C LEU A 237 -24.91 16.13 -0.44
N THR A 238 -25.91 15.77 0.36
CA THR A 238 -26.02 16.25 1.74
C THR A 238 -24.93 15.64 2.63
N GLU A 239 -24.70 16.19 3.82
CA GLU A 239 -23.72 15.63 4.76
C GLU A 239 -24.08 14.21 5.21
N GLU A 240 -25.37 13.92 5.40
CA GLU A 240 -25.86 12.57 5.72
C GLU A 240 -25.57 11.58 4.59
N GLN A 241 -25.75 12.00 3.34
CA GLN A 241 -25.43 11.20 2.15
C GLN A 241 -23.91 10.98 2.00
N LYS A 242 -23.09 12.01 2.26
CA LYS A 242 -21.62 11.88 2.28
C LYS A 242 -21.18 10.87 3.33
N ASP A 243 -21.78 10.88 4.51
CA ASP A 243 -21.52 9.90 5.56
C ASP A 243 -21.97 8.48 5.19
N ALA A 244 -23.15 8.35 4.57
CA ALA A 244 -23.60 7.07 4.03
C ALA A 244 -22.62 6.54 2.97
N LEU A 245 -22.12 7.40 2.08
CA LEU A 245 -21.14 7.05 1.07
C LEU A 245 -19.81 6.61 1.68
N ARG A 246 -19.29 7.32 2.70
CA ARG A 246 -18.07 6.92 3.43
C ARG A 246 -18.23 5.54 4.06
N ARG A 247 -19.39 5.26 4.70
CA ARG A 247 -19.71 3.94 5.27
C ARG A 247 -19.76 2.86 4.19
N GLN A 248 -20.36 3.16 3.05
CA GLN A 248 -20.50 2.25 1.92
C GLN A 248 -19.13 1.90 1.30
N VAL A 249 -18.29 2.91 1.04
CA VAL A 249 -16.91 2.70 0.56
C VAL A 249 -16.12 1.85 1.55
N ALA A 250 -16.17 2.19 2.84
CA ALA A 250 -15.49 1.42 3.88
C ALA A 250 -16.02 -0.03 3.98
N GLN A 251 -17.32 -0.25 3.76
CA GLN A 251 -17.89 -1.60 3.72
C GLN A 251 -17.43 -2.38 2.48
N GLN A 252 -17.36 -1.74 1.32
CA GLN A 252 -16.84 -2.36 0.10
C GLN A 252 -15.35 -2.69 0.24
N GLU A 253 -14.55 -1.81 0.82
CA GLU A 253 -13.13 -2.06 1.10
C GLU A 253 -12.97 -3.23 2.06
N ARG A 254 -13.71 -3.26 3.18
CA ARG A 254 -13.73 -4.41 4.08
C ARG A 254 -14.16 -5.70 3.37
N ARG A 255 -15.19 -5.64 2.52
CA ARG A 255 -15.61 -6.80 1.71
C ARG A 255 -14.51 -7.25 0.76
N ARG A 256 -13.82 -6.33 0.08
CA ARG A 256 -12.69 -6.64 -0.80
C ARG A 256 -11.50 -7.21 -0.04
N GLU A 257 -11.20 -6.70 1.14
CA GLU A 257 -10.15 -7.23 2.01
C GLU A 257 -10.48 -8.64 2.51
N MET A 258 -11.72 -8.84 2.97
CA MET A 258 -12.21 -10.15 3.42
C MET A 258 -12.30 -11.16 2.27
N GLN A 259 -12.77 -10.72 1.11
CA GLN A 259 -12.80 -11.54 -0.10
C GLN A 259 -11.39 -11.81 -0.59
N GLY A 260 -10.43 -10.88 -0.51
CA GLY A 260 -9.12 -11.01 -1.15
C GLY A 260 -8.24 -12.19 -0.72
N VAL A 261 -8.59 -12.90 0.35
CA VAL A 261 -7.97 -14.19 0.72
C VAL A 261 -8.61 -15.38 0.00
N PHE A 262 -9.91 -15.34 -0.25
CA PHE A 262 -10.71 -16.42 -0.83
C PHE A 262 -11.28 -16.09 -2.21
N ALA A 263 -11.07 -14.87 -2.73
CA ALA A 263 -11.69 -14.32 -3.94
C ALA A 263 -11.23 -15.05 -5.19
N ASP A 264 -10.02 -15.58 -5.15
CA ASP A 264 -9.40 -16.32 -6.23
C ASP A 264 -9.69 -17.84 -6.12
N LEU A 265 -10.53 -18.26 -5.17
CA LEU A 265 -11.09 -19.61 -5.11
C LEU A 265 -12.47 -19.56 -5.77
N ASP A 266 -12.70 -20.40 -6.79
CA ASP A 266 -13.98 -20.49 -7.48
C ASP A 266 -15.04 -21.14 -6.55
N LEU A 267 -15.50 -20.39 -5.54
CA LEU A 267 -16.45 -20.86 -4.55
C LEU A 267 -17.86 -20.99 -5.16
N THR A 268 -18.52 -22.13 -4.88
CA THR A 268 -19.93 -22.35 -5.23
C THR A 268 -20.87 -21.41 -4.45
N ALA A 269 -22.12 -21.28 -4.88
CA ALA A 269 -23.12 -20.45 -4.18
C ALA A 269 -23.29 -20.86 -2.70
N GLU A 270 -23.36 -22.17 -2.43
CA GLU A 270 -23.48 -22.74 -1.08
C GLU A 270 -22.24 -22.48 -0.22
N GLN A 271 -21.05 -22.60 -0.81
CA GLN A 271 -19.79 -22.27 -0.13
C GLN A 271 -19.74 -20.79 0.23
N ARG A 272 -20.13 -19.89 -0.69
CA ARG A 272 -20.18 -18.45 -0.42
C ARG A 272 -21.13 -18.13 0.74
N GLN A 273 -22.31 -18.72 0.75
CA GLN A 273 -23.27 -18.56 1.86
C GLN A 273 -22.70 -19.06 3.18
N SER A 274 -21.98 -20.19 3.16
CA SER A 274 -21.31 -20.73 4.36
C SER A 274 -20.19 -19.83 4.87
N VAL A 275 -19.37 -19.27 3.96
CA VAL A 275 -18.35 -18.27 4.31
C VAL A 275 -18.98 -17.03 4.92
N GLU A 276 -20.04 -16.49 4.31
CA GLU A 276 -20.75 -15.31 4.82
C GLU A 276 -21.31 -15.53 6.22
N ARG A 277 -21.90 -16.70 6.49
CA ARG A 277 -22.40 -17.10 7.82
C ARG A 277 -21.28 -17.15 8.85
N ILE A 278 -20.18 -17.86 8.58
CA ILE A 278 -19.03 -17.94 9.51
C ILE A 278 -18.46 -16.55 9.78
N GLN A 279 -18.36 -15.70 8.75
CA GLN A 279 -17.88 -14.33 8.91
C GLN A 279 -18.81 -13.46 9.75
N ALA A 280 -20.13 -13.64 9.64
CA ALA A 280 -21.11 -12.94 10.47
C ALA A 280 -20.96 -13.34 11.95
N GLU A 281 -20.87 -14.64 12.23
CA GLU A 281 -20.62 -15.17 13.59
C GLU A 281 -19.33 -14.61 14.19
N VAL A 282 -18.23 -14.62 13.42
CA VAL A 282 -16.93 -14.08 13.88
C VAL A 282 -17.00 -12.58 14.12
N ARG A 283 -17.74 -11.84 13.29
CA ARG A 283 -17.92 -10.39 13.48
C ARG A 283 -18.64 -10.10 14.79
N GLU A 284 -19.68 -10.87 15.11
CA GLU A 284 -20.40 -10.73 16.37
C GLU A 284 -19.50 -11.03 17.57
N GLN A 285 -18.71 -12.11 17.53
CA GLN A 285 -17.72 -12.45 18.56
C GLN A 285 -16.65 -11.36 18.73
N VAL A 286 -16.18 -10.77 17.64
CA VAL A 286 -15.21 -9.66 17.67
C VAL A 286 -15.84 -8.40 18.25
N ALA A 287 -17.13 -8.15 17.99
CA ALA A 287 -17.85 -7.00 18.52
C ALA A 287 -18.12 -7.12 20.02
N SER A 288 -18.41 -8.34 20.51
CA SER A 288 -18.73 -8.60 21.92
C SER A 288 -17.52 -8.71 22.84
N THR A 289 -16.29 -8.72 22.31
CA THR A 289 -15.07 -8.85 23.12
C THR A 289 -14.23 -7.57 23.16
N ASP A 290 -13.83 -7.14 24.36
CA ASP A 290 -12.98 -5.96 24.54
C ASP A 290 -11.48 -6.26 24.41
N SER A 291 -11.09 -7.53 24.47
CA SER A 291 -9.68 -7.93 24.40
C SER A 291 -9.16 -7.97 22.97
N PRO A 292 -8.09 -7.23 22.62
CA PRO A 292 -7.44 -7.34 21.31
C PRO A 292 -6.95 -8.75 20.98
N GLU A 293 -6.58 -9.55 21.99
CA GLU A 293 -6.15 -10.93 21.79
C GLU A 293 -7.32 -11.85 21.47
N ALA A 294 -8.44 -11.71 22.17
CA ALA A 294 -9.66 -12.44 21.88
C ALA A 294 -10.20 -12.11 20.48
N ARG A 295 -10.15 -10.84 20.05
CA ARG A 295 -10.50 -10.44 18.67
C ARG A 295 -9.65 -11.15 17.63
N ARG A 296 -8.33 -11.22 17.84
CA ARG A 296 -7.41 -11.93 16.93
C ARG A 296 -7.66 -13.42 16.92
N GLU A 297 -8.02 -14.00 18.06
CA GLU A 297 -8.35 -15.43 18.16
C GLU A 297 -9.64 -15.76 17.41
N ALA A 298 -10.71 -14.99 17.62
CA ALA A 298 -11.97 -15.15 16.89
C ALA A 298 -11.76 -15.08 15.37
N LEU A 299 -10.97 -14.11 14.89
CA LEU A 299 -10.62 -14.01 13.47
C LEU A 299 -9.84 -15.23 12.96
N ARG A 300 -8.86 -15.73 13.72
CA ARG A 300 -8.10 -16.94 13.36
C ARG A 300 -8.98 -18.19 13.33
N GLN A 301 -9.85 -18.35 14.31
CA GLN A 301 -10.78 -19.48 14.38
C GLN A 301 -11.78 -19.44 13.23
N GLY A 302 -12.35 -18.27 12.94
CA GLY A 302 -13.22 -18.06 11.78
C GLY A 302 -12.55 -18.44 10.46
N GLN A 303 -11.32 -17.95 10.26
CA GLN A 303 -10.55 -18.28 9.06
C GLN A 303 -10.25 -19.79 8.97
N ARG A 304 -9.89 -20.43 10.09
CA ARG A 304 -9.66 -21.88 10.16
C ARG A 304 -10.92 -22.65 9.77
N ARG A 305 -12.08 -22.29 10.34
CA ARG A 305 -13.38 -22.93 10.02
C ARG A 305 -13.72 -22.83 8.54
N ILE A 306 -13.53 -21.66 7.92
CA ILE A 306 -13.72 -21.52 6.47
C ILE A 306 -12.83 -22.52 5.71
N ILE A 307 -11.55 -22.59 6.05
CA ILE A 307 -10.58 -23.45 5.36
C ILE A 307 -10.91 -24.94 5.54
N THR A 308 -11.30 -25.36 6.75
CA THR A 308 -11.52 -26.78 7.07
C THR A 308 -12.92 -27.27 6.72
N GLU A 309 -13.94 -26.45 6.96
CA GLU A 309 -15.36 -26.86 6.84
C GLU A 309 -15.96 -26.50 5.47
N VAL A 310 -15.49 -25.44 4.81
CA VAL A 310 -16.14 -24.92 3.60
C VAL A 310 -15.37 -25.26 2.32
N LEU A 311 -14.04 -25.17 2.35
CA LEU A 311 -13.21 -25.39 1.17
C LEU A 311 -13.00 -26.87 0.90
N THR A 312 -12.98 -27.25 -0.39
CA THR A 312 -12.56 -28.58 -0.83
C THR A 312 -11.05 -28.76 -0.66
N ASP A 313 -10.54 -30.00 -0.72
CA ASP A 313 -9.09 -30.26 -0.69
C ASP A 313 -8.33 -29.54 -1.79
N GLU A 314 -8.90 -29.50 -3.00
CA GLU A 314 -8.32 -28.80 -4.14
C GLU A 314 -8.24 -27.28 -3.89
N GLN A 315 -9.32 -26.67 -3.38
CA GLN A 315 -9.36 -25.25 -3.03
C GLN A 315 -8.43 -24.93 -1.86
N ARG A 316 -8.29 -25.83 -0.87
CA ARG A 316 -7.31 -25.69 0.22
C ARG A 316 -5.89 -25.68 -0.31
N LEU A 317 -5.57 -26.58 -1.25
CA LEU A 317 -4.26 -26.63 -1.88
C LEU A 317 -3.98 -25.37 -2.71
N GLN A 318 -4.97 -24.89 -3.46
CA GLN A 318 -4.89 -23.64 -4.21
C GLN A 318 -4.66 -22.45 -3.27
N LEU A 319 -5.41 -22.37 -2.17
CA LEU A 319 -5.24 -21.35 -1.15
C LEU A 319 -3.84 -21.40 -0.53
N ARG A 320 -3.30 -22.60 -0.22
CA ARG A 320 -1.92 -22.75 0.28
C ARG A 320 -0.89 -22.25 -0.72
N ARG A 321 -1.06 -22.54 -2.02
CA ARG A 321 -0.19 -22.02 -3.08
C ARG A 321 -0.26 -20.49 -3.14
N GLN A 322 -1.47 -19.93 -3.17
CA GLN A 322 -1.69 -18.48 -3.15
C GLN A 322 -1.08 -17.82 -1.91
N MET A 323 -1.24 -18.42 -0.72
CA MET A 323 -0.65 -17.94 0.52
C MET A 323 0.87 -18.02 0.51
N ARG A 324 1.45 -19.08 -0.07
CA ARG A 324 2.90 -19.23 -0.23
C ARG A 324 3.47 -18.19 -1.19
N ASP A 325 2.80 -17.96 -2.32
CA ASP A 325 3.23 -16.99 -3.33
C ASP A 325 3.07 -15.55 -2.82
N ARG A 326 2.02 -15.31 -2.02
CA ARG A 326 1.75 -14.03 -1.37
C ARG A 326 2.75 -13.80 -0.22
N PHE A 327 2.74 -14.64 0.81
CA PHE A 327 3.41 -14.35 2.08
C PHE A 327 4.75 -15.07 2.27
N GLY A 328 5.21 -15.85 1.28
CA GLY A 328 6.46 -16.60 1.30
C GLY A 328 6.32 -18.04 1.85
N PRO A 329 7.39 -18.85 1.77
CA PRO A 329 7.43 -20.20 2.33
C PRO A 329 7.18 -20.17 3.85
N GLY A 330 6.24 -20.99 4.34
CA GLY A 330 5.88 -21.09 5.77
C GLY A 330 4.68 -20.24 6.22
N ALA A 331 4.01 -19.52 5.31
CA ALA A 331 2.83 -18.73 5.63
C ALA A 331 1.49 -19.50 5.55
N GLY A 332 1.54 -20.83 5.50
CA GLY A 332 0.36 -21.69 5.48
C GLY A 332 -0.41 -21.65 6.82
N PRO A 333 -1.75 -21.70 6.80
CA PRO A 333 -2.59 -21.64 7.99
C PRO A 333 -2.46 -22.89 8.90
N GLU A 334 -2.00 -24.02 8.35
CA GLU A 334 -1.80 -25.28 9.10
C GLU A 334 -0.34 -25.52 9.51
N ASP A 335 0.62 -24.92 8.81
CA ASP A 335 2.05 -25.21 9.01
C ASP A 335 2.70 -24.33 10.08
N ARG A 336 1.93 -23.46 10.74
CA ARG A 336 2.42 -22.71 11.89
C ARG A 336 2.32 -23.63 13.11
N PRO A 337 3.45 -24.16 13.64
CA PRO A 337 3.39 -24.89 14.90
C PRO A 337 2.72 -23.99 15.93
N ALA A 338 1.77 -24.55 16.68
CA ALA A 338 1.16 -23.85 17.81
C ALA A 338 2.29 -23.20 18.61
N PRO A 339 2.15 -21.92 19.02
CA PRO A 339 3.15 -21.30 19.89
C PRO A 339 3.36 -22.29 21.03
N ARG A 340 4.59 -22.81 21.19
CA ARG A 340 4.90 -23.75 22.27
C ARG A 340 4.56 -23.04 23.58
N GLU A 341 3.37 -23.29 24.11
CA GLU A 341 2.97 -22.97 25.47
C GLU A 341 3.95 -23.74 26.35
N GLY A 342 4.88 -23.03 26.99
CA GLY A 342 5.90 -23.68 27.83
C GLY A 342 7.30 -23.07 27.77
N ARG A 343 7.54 -21.96 27.06
CA ARG A 343 8.85 -21.26 27.13
C ARG A 343 8.83 -19.91 27.86
N ARG A 344 8.14 -19.87 28.99
CA ARG A 344 8.40 -19.04 30.18
C ARG A 344 7.86 -19.90 31.33
N GLU A 345 8.61 -20.33 32.35
CA GLU A 345 9.59 -19.65 33.18
C GLU A 345 10.74 -20.63 33.54
N GLY A 346 11.89 -20.10 33.95
CA GLY A 346 12.90 -20.91 34.65
C GLY A 346 14.06 -21.43 33.81
N GLN A 347 14.88 -20.52 33.26
CA GLN A 347 16.33 -20.74 33.13
C GLN A 347 17.02 -19.42 32.74
N ARG A 348 16.86 -18.38 33.56
CA ARG A 348 17.99 -17.48 33.81
C ARG A 348 18.71 -18.09 35.00
N GLY A 349 19.71 -18.91 34.71
CA GLY A 349 20.66 -19.33 35.74
C GLY A 349 21.30 -18.08 36.37
N PRO A 350 21.63 -18.13 37.67
CA PRO A 350 22.39 -17.06 38.29
C PRO A 350 23.70 -16.90 37.52
N ARG A 351 23.98 -15.67 37.04
CA ARG A 351 25.34 -15.29 36.68
C ARG A 351 26.12 -15.26 37.99
N GLU A 352 26.71 -16.40 38.34
CA GLU A 352 27.76 -16.45 39.34
C GLU A 352 28.89 -15.53 38.91
N GLY A 353 29.32 -14.70 39.86
CA GLY A 353 30.36 -13.72 39.67
C GLY A 353 31.69 -14.36 39.32
N GLY A 354 32.11 -14.19 38.07
CA GLY A 354 33.52 -14.19 37.74
C GLY A 354 34.12 -12.83 38.10
N ARG A 355 34.54 -12.65 39.36
CA ARG A 355 35.58 -11.67 39.71
C ARG A 355 36.87 -12.18 39.07
N GLY A 356 37.08 -11.79 37.81
CA GLY A 356 38.35 -11.95 37.10
C GLY A 356 39.34 -10.95 37.66
N ASP A 357 40.28 -11.50 38.41
CA ASP A 357 41.47 -10.91 38.99
C ASP A 357 42.22 -10.01 37.98
N ARG A 358 42.46 -8.75 38.35
CA ARG A 358 43.33 -7.83 37.61
C ARG A 358 44.76 -8.06 38.10
N GLY A 359 45.46 -8.99 37.45
CA GLY A 359 46.92 -9.06 37.53
C GLY A 359 47.58 -7.90 36.76
N PRO A 360 48.68 -7.32 37.27
CA PRO A 360 49.37 -6.20 36.62
C PRO A 360 50.20 -6.72 35.45
N ARG A 361 49.88 -6.28 34.23
CA ARG A 361 50.81 -6.42 33.10
C ARG A 361 51.87 -5.32 33.20
N GLY A 362 53.02 -5.68 33.77
CA GLY A 362 54.31 -5.19 33.26
C GLY A 362 54.39 -5.59 31.78
N GLY A 363 54.91 -4.78 30.87
CA GLY A 363 56.15 -4.04 31.00
C GLY A 363 57.07 -4.66 29.95
N ASP A 364 56.88 -4.28 28.69
CA ASP A 364 57.84 -4.52 27.62
C ASP A 364 57.72 -3.36 26.63
N GLN A 365 58.67 -2.43 26.76
CA GLN A 365 58.97 -1.43 25.74
C GLN A 365 59.82 -2.09 24.65
N PRO A 366 59.50 -1.93 23.36
CA PRO A 366 60.49 -2.14 22.32
C PRO A 366 61.41 -0.92 22.24
N VAL A 367 62.70 -1.18 22.45
CA VAL A 367 63.83 -0.26 22.23
C VAL A 367 63.87 0.18 20.76
N PRO A 368 63.97 1.48 20.45
CA PRO A 368 64.27 1.92 19.09
C PRO A 368 65.78 1.77 18.82
N PRO A 369 66.19 1.33 17.62
CA PRO A 369 67.58 1.47 17.22
C PRO A 369 67.85 2.94 16.84
N ALA A 370 69.00 3.44 17.24
CA ALA A 370 69.58 4.70 16.77
C ALA A 370 71.09 4.49 16.60
N PRO A 371 71.76 5.39 15.87
CA PRO A 371 71.57 5.80 14.47
C PRO A 371 72.41 4.98 13.48
#